data_AF-A0AAW1I102-F1
#
_entry.id   AF-A0AAW1I102-F1
#
_cell.length_a   1.000
_cell.length_b   1.000
_cell.length_c   1.000
_cell.angle_alpha   90.00
_cell.angle_beta   90.00
_cell.angle_gamma   90.00
#
_symmetry.space_group_name_H-M   'P 1'
#
loop_
_entity.id
_entity.type
_entity.pdbx_description
1 polymer ?
#
loop_
_entity_poly.entity_id
_entity_poly.type
_entity_poly.pdbx_seq_one_letter_code
_entity_poly.pdbx_strand_id
1 'polypeptide(L)'
;MESKTAPAMNLLVTVTLLCVSSFVMARPSIVSESVPAPSPSEDYRVQHCASGLGETCGDSIFHYVFGAGKHVSKECCNRLLNVGEVCHDLLTNVTIRLEQFPEQQAKQIRLKNDKAWKLCKKDGQIAN
;
A
#
# COMPACT_ATOMS: atom_id res chain seq x y z
N MET A 1 0.93 -74.96 37.26
CA MET A 1 2.06 -74.19 37.81
C MET A 1 2.07 -72.88 37.03
N GLU A 2 1.43 -71.83 37.52
CA GLU A 2 1.77 -70.93 38.65
C GLU A 2 2.06 -69.54 38.05
N SER A 3 1.30 -68.58 38.57
CA SER A 3 1.36 -67.14 38.32
C SER A 3 2.74 -66.55 38.59
N LYS A 4 3.09 -65.44 37.92
CA LYS A 4 3.80 -64.32 38.57
C LYS A 4 3.57 -63.00 37.83
N THR A 5 2.86 -62.12 38.53
CA THR A 5 2.53 -60.73 38.24
C THR A 5 3.64 -59.77 38.69
N ALA A 6 3.94 -58.76 37.84
CA ALA A 6 4.54 -57.42 38.09
C ALA A 6 6.01 -57.34 38.61
N PRO A 7 6.77 -56.21 38.48
CA PRO A 7 6.34 -54.82 38.24
C PRO A 7 7.24 -53.98 37.29
N ALA A 8 6.79 -53.68 36.07
CA ALA A 8 7.48 -52.70 35.19
C ALA A 8 6.95 -51.26 35.33
N MET A 9 5.87 -51.06 36.10
CA MET A 9 5.06 -49.84 36.09
C MET A 9 5.61 -48.71 36.98
N ASN A 10 6.47 -49.02 37.96
CA ASN A 10 7.00 -48.03 38.89
C ASN A 10 8.24 -47.25 38.39
N LEU A 11 8.88 -47.69 37.31
CA LEU A 11 10.09 -47.02 36.79
C LEU A 11 9.75 -45.83 35.88
N LEU A 12 8.59 -45.87 35.20
CA LEU A 12 8.13 -44.80 34.31
C LEU A 12 7.65 -43.56 35.07
N VAL A 13 7.04 -43.76 36.25
CA VAL A 13 6.44 -42.68 37.05
C VAL A 13 7.50 -41.78 37.69
N THR A 14 8.67 -42.32 38.03
CA THR A 14 9.76 -41.56 38.66
C THR A 14 10.53 -40.69 37.66
N VAL A 15 10.70 -41.16 36.41
CA VAL A 15 11.35 -40.39 35.34
C VAL A 15 10.51 -39.16 34.95
N THR A 16 9.18 -39.30 34.92
CA THR A 16 8.28 -38.17 34.60
C THR A 16 8.31 -37.07 35.66
N LEU A 17 8.59 -37.39 36.93
CA LEU A 17 8.56 -36.43 38.03
C LEU A 17 9.78 -35.48 38.04
N LEU A 18 10.92 -35.92 37.50
CA LEU A 18 12.16 -35.13 37.46
C LEU A 18 12.23 -34.17 36.27
N CYS A 19 11.45 -34.40 35.20
CA CYS A 19 11.46 -33.54 34.02
C CYS A 19 10.62 -32.26 34.19
N VAL A 20 9.68 -32.23 35.14
CA VAL A 20 8.78 -31.07 35.36
C VAL A 20 9.41 -29.95 36.19
N SER A 21 10.57 -30.15 36.83
CA SER A 21 11.18 -29.14 37.70
C SER A 21 12.09 -28.11 36.99
N SER A 22 12.31 -28.23 35.67
CA SER A 22 13.24 -27.34 34.94
C SER A 22 12.57 -26.42 33.92
N PHE A 23 11.25 -26.42 33.78
CA PHE A 23 10.55 -25.45 32.93
C PHE A 23 10.34 -24.15 33.69
N VAL A 24 11.39 -23.33 33.75
CA VAL A 24 11.29 -21.91 34.04
C VAL A 24 10.34 -21.29 33.01
N MET A 25 9.16 -20.87 33.43
CA MET A 25 8.27 -20.07 32.60
C MET A 25 8.90 -18.69 32.40
N ALA A 26 9.73 -18.56 31.37
CA ALA A 26 10.00 -17.26 30.80
C ALA A 26 8.64 -16.67 30.39
N ARG A 27 8.23 -15.57 31.02
CA ARG A 27 7.05 -14.79 30.60
C ARG A 27 7.25 -14.49 29.11
N PRO A 28 6.40 -14.99 28.20
CA PRO A 28 6.42 -14.50 26.85
C PRO A 28 5.98 -13.04 26.95
N SER A 29 6.89 -12.11 26.64
CA SER A 29 6.47 -10.77 26.25
C SER A 29 5.55 -10.97 25.06
N ILE A 30 4.24 -10.84 25.27
CA ILE A 30 3.26 -10.75 24.19
C ILE A 30 3.62 -9.47 23.44
N VAL A 31 4.48 -9.59 22.44
CA VAL A 31 4.61 -8.56 21.41
C VAL A 31 3.27 -8.61 20.70
N SER A 32 2.44 -7.60 20.96
CA SER A 32 1.20 -7.38 20.24
C SER A 32 1.60 -7.00 18.81
N GLU A 33 1.85 -8.00 17.96
CA GLU A 33 2.05 -7.83 16.53
C GLU A 33 0.70 -7.38 15.95
N SER A 34 0.53 -6.07 15.79
CA SER A 34 -0.64 -5.52 15.12
C SER A 34 -0.57 -5.92 13.65
N VAL A 35 -1.37 -6.91 13.25
CA VAL A 35 -1.55 -7.28 11.83
C VAL A 35 -2.04 -6.04 11.08
N PRO A 36 -1.29 -5.53 10.09
CA PRO A 36 -1.72 -4.39 9.31
C PRO A 36 -3.05 -4.69 8.61
N ALA A 37 -3.98 -3.73 8.62
CA ALA A 37 -5.22 -3.84 7.86
C ALA A 37 -4.91 -4.10 6.37
N PRO A 38 -5.73 -4.90 5.66
CA PRO A 38 -5.53 -5.14 4.24
C PRO A 38 -5.56 -3.83 3.46
N SER A 39 -4.62 -3.64 2.54
CA SER A 39 -4.63 -2.48 1.65
C SER A 39 -5.83 -2.56 0.69
N PRO A 40 -6.47 -1.42 0.38
CA PRO A 40 -7.55 -1.41 -0.61
C PRO A 40 -7.05 -1.86 -1.99
N SER A 41 -7.93 -2.47 -2.77
CA SER A 41 -7.64 -2.88 -4.15
C SER A 41 -7.20 -1.69 -5.01
N GLU A 42 -6.44 -1.97 -6.08
CA GLU A 42 -6.01 -0.92 -7.02
C GLU A 42 -7.23 -0.20 -7.63
N ASP A 43 -8.26 -0.93 -8.04
CA ASP A 43 -9.50 -0.37 -8.60
C ASP A 43 -10.17 0.62 -7.64
N TYR A 44 -10.30 0.25 -6.36
CA TYR A 44 -10.87 1.13 -5.34
C TYR A 44 -10.03 2.41 -5.19
N ARG A 45 -8.70 2.28 -5.17
CA ARG A 45 -7.79 3.43 -5.02
C ARG A 45 -7.86 4.34 -6.25
N VAL A 46 -7.89 3.78 -7.46
CA VAL A 46 -8.04 4.53 -8.71
C VAL A 46 -9.38 5.28 -8.70
N GLN A 47 -10.47 4.60 -8.36
CA GLN A 47 -11.80 5.23 -8.28
C GLN A 47 -11.83 6.35 -7.24
N HIS A 48 -11.26 6.12 -6.05
CA HIS A 48 -11.18 7.13 -5.01
C HIS A 48 -10.40 8.36 -5.48
N CYS A 49 -9.20 8.17 -6.04
CA CYS A 49 -8.38 9.25 -6.56
C CYS A 49 -9.06 10.03 -7.70
N ALA A 50 -9.65 9.33 -8.67
CA ALA A 50 -10.34 9.97 -9.79
C ALA A 50 -11.57 10.76 -9.32
N SER A 51 -12.35 10.20 -8.40
CA SER A 51 -13.54 10.87 -7.85
C SER A 51 -13.21 12.16 -7.09
N GLY A 52 -12.08 12.20 -6.38
CA GLY A 52 -11.63 13.38 -5.66
C GLY A 52 -11.19 14.53 -6.58
N LEU A 53 -10.65 14.21 -7.76
CA LEU A 53 -10.36 15.21 -8.79
C LEU A 53 -11.65 15.73 -9.44
N GLY A 54 -12.59 14.82 -9.70
CA GLY A 54 -13.78 15.12 -10.50
C GLY A 54 -13.47 15.23 -11.99
N GLU A 55 -14.50 15.10 -12.83
CA GLU A 55 -14.37 14.98 -14.28
C GLU A 55 -13.62 16.16 -14.92
N THR A 56 -14.08 17.40 -14.71
CA THR A 56 -13.50 18.59 -15.33
C THR A 56 -12.01 18.79 -14.99
N CYS A 57 -11.63 18.58 -13.74
CA CYS A 57 -10.24 18.75 -13.32
C CYS A 57 -9.38 17.53 -13.69
N GLY A 58 -9.95 16.33 -13.66
CA GLY A 58 -9.34 15.12 -14.21
C GLY A 58 -8.94 15.32 -15.66
N ASP A 59 -9.85 15.80 -16.51
CA ASP A 59 -9.60 16.06 -17.92
C ASP A 59 -8.52 17.14 -18.12
N SER A 60 -8.62 18.27 -17.41
CA SER A 60 -7.61 19.34 -17.53
C SER A 60 -6.20 18.85 -17.19
N ILE A 61 -6.06 18.05 -16.13
CA ILE A 61 -4.77 17.49 -15.69
C ILE A 61 -4.31 16.40 -16.66
N PHE A 62 -5.22 15.53 -17.10
CA PHE A 62 -4.93 14.50 -18.10
C PHE A 62 -4.38 15.11 -19.39
N HIS A 63 -5.04 16.15 -19.90
CA HIS A 63 -4.61 16.85 -21.12
C HIS A 63 -3.24 17.52 -20.96
N TYR A 64 -2.91 18.01 -19.76
CA TYR A 64 -1.58 18.54 -19.48
C TYR A 64 -0.51 17.45 -19.48
N VAL A 65 -0.77 16.34 -18.80
CA VAL A 65 0.22 15.26 -18.59
C VAL A 65 0.40 14.41 -19.86
N PHE A 66 -0.68 13.99 -20.50
CA PHE A 66 -0.65 13.08 -21.64
C PHE A 66 -0.71 13.80 -23.00
N GLY A 67 -1.31 15.00 -23.03
CA GLY A 67 -1.54 15.75 -24.25
C GLY A 67 -0.65 16.98 -24.43
N ALA A 68 -1.16 17.93 -25.20
CA ALA A 68 -0.58 19.25 -25.43
C ALA A 68 -1.22 20.34 -24.56
N GLY A 69 -1.95 19.96 -23.50
CA GLY A 69 -2.56 20.90 -22.56
C GLY A 69 -1.51 21.77 -21.89
N LYS A 70 -1.81 23.05 -21.71
CA LYS A 70 -0.89 24.05 -21.14
C LYS A 70 -1.42 24.77 -19.91
N HIS A 71 -2.68 24.51 -19.56
CA HIS A 71 -3.37 25.22 -18.49
C HIS A 71 -4.06 24.25 -17.54
N VAL A 72 -3.87 24.48 -16.23
CA VAL A 72 -4.61 23.85 -15.14
C VAL A 72 -5.01 24.97 -14.18
N SER A 73 -6.31 25.12 -13.95
CA SER A 73 -6.84 26.22 -13.15
C SER A 73 -6.44 26.11 -11.68
N LYS A 74 -6.61 27.21 -10.93
CA LYS A 74 -6.39 27.23 -9.49
C LYS A 74 -7.26 26.23 -8.74
N GLU A 75 -8.53 26.10 -9.15
CA GLU A 75 -9.43 25.12 -8.57
C GLU A 75 -8.93 23.69 -8.78
N CYS A 76 -8.49 23.36 -10.01
CA CYS A 76 -8.03 22.02 -10.32
C CYS A 76 -6.71 21.68 -9.63
N CYS A 77 -5.78 22.63 -9.49
CA CYS A 77 -4.59 22.42 -8.67
C CYS A 77 -4.95 22.21 -7.19
N ASN A 78 -5.92 22.94 -6.63
CA ASN A 78 -6.36 22.70 -5.25
C ASN A 78 -6.94 21.30 -5.08
N ARG A 79 -7.78 20.83 -6.01
CA ARG A 79 -8.31 19.46 -5.98
C ARG A 79 -7.20 18.42 -6.11
N LEU A 80 -6.24 18.64 -7.00
CA LEU A 80 -5.07 17.77 -7.16
C LEU A 80 -4.26 17.67 -5.85
N LEU A 81 -3.96 18.80 -5.22
CA LEU A 81 -3.24 18.83 -3.95
C LEU A 81 -4.04 18.16 -2.82
N ASN A 82 -5.36 18.27 -2.84
CA ASN A 82 -6.24 17.63 -1.86
C ASN A 82 -6.27 16.10 -1.99
N VAL A 83 -6.29 15.56 -3.22
CA VAL A 83 -6.19 14.09 -3.42
C VAL A 83 -4.77 13.56 -3.19
N GLY A 84 -3.76 14.41 -3.35
CA GLY A 84 -2.38 14.12 -3.00
C GLY A 84 -1.52 13.53 -4.13
N GLU A 85 -0.20 13.58 -3.94
CA GLU A 85 0.81 13.14 -4.91
C GLU A 85 0.65 11.67 -5.27
N VAL A 86 0.36 10.83 -4.27
CA VAL A 86 0.14 9.39 -4.46
C VAL A 86 -1.03 9.13 -5.41
N CYS A 87 -2.11 9.92 -5.35
CA CYS A 87 -3.22 9.79 -6.27
C CYS A 87 -2.85 10.23 -7.69
N HIS A 88 -2.13 11.35 -7.80
CA HIS A 88 -1.62 11.84 -9.08
C HIS A 88 -0.75 10.80 -9.79
N ASP A 89 0.21 10.23 -9.06
CA ASP A 89 1.13 9.22 -9.55
C ASP A 89 0.42 7.90 -9.87
N LEU A 90 -0.53 7.49 -9.02
CA LEU A 90 -1.30 6.27 -9.24
C LEU A 90 -2.08 6.34 -10.56
N LEU A 91 -2.84 7.42 -10.75
CA LEU A 91 -3.65 7.60 -11.95
C LEU A 91 -2.77 7.63 -13.19
N THR A 92 -1.66 8.37 -13.15
CA THR A 92 -0.72 8.43 -14.27
C THR A 92 -0.11 7.06 -14.59
N ASN A 93 0.36 6.34 -13.58
CA ASN A 93 1.03 5.05 -13.81
C ASN A 93 0.06 3.94 -14.24
N VAL A 94 -1.18 3.95 -13.74
CA VAL A 94 -2.23 3.03 -14.20
C VAL A 94 -2.52 3.28 -15.68
N THR A 95 -2.75 4.54 -16.07
CA THR A 95 -2.96 4.92 -17.48
C THR A 95 -1.77 4.51 -18.35
N ILE A 96 -0.54 4.74 -17.89
CA ILE A 96 0.67 4.31 -18.63
C ILE A 96 0.63 2.81 -18.94
N ARG A 97 0.24 1.98 -17.96
CA ARG A 97 0.17 0.52 -18.10
C ARG A 97 -0.98 0.09 -19.00
N LEU A 98 -2.17 0.66 -18.81
CA LEU A 98 -3.38 0.28 -19.57
C LEU A 98 -3.24 0.62 -21.06
N GLU A 99 -2.72 1.80 -21.36
CA GLU A 99 -2.49 2.27 -22.74
C GLU A 99 -1.19 1.72 -23.36
N GLN A 100 -0.41 0.96 -22.59
CA GLN A 100 0.83 0.31 -23.03
C GLN A 100 1.83 1.28 -23.69
N PHE A 101 2.00 2.46 -23.10
CA PHE A 101 2.93 3.45 -23.63
C PHE A 101 4.37 2.91 -23.67
N PRO A 102 5.12 3.13 -24.78
CA PRO A 102 6.53 2.77 -24.84
C PRO A 102 7.33 3.44 -23.73
N GLU A 103 8.35 2.76 -23.19
CA GLU A 103 9.08 3.24 -22.00
C GLU A 103 9.66 4.66 -22.15
N GLN A 104 10.12 5.02 -23.35
CA GLN A 104 10.59 6.39 -23.61
C GLN A 104 9.47 7.42 -23.49
N GLN A 105 8.27 7.11 -23.99
CA GLN A 105 7.11 7.99 -23.86
C GLN A 105 6.60 8.01 -22.42
N ALA A 106 6.56 6.87 -21.74
CA ALA A 106 6.21 6.76 -20.33
C ALA A 106 7.12 7.64 -19.44
N LYS A 107 8.43 7.67 -19.71
CA LYS A 107 9.37 8.59 -19.02
C LYS A 107 8.99 10.05 -19.22
N GLN A 108 8.65 10.46 -20.45
CA GLN A 108 8.22 11.84 -20.71
C GLN A 108 6.90 12.19 -20.01
N ILE A 109 5.95 11.25 -19.98
CA ILE A 109 4.68 11.39 -19.26
C ILE A 109 4.95 11.57 -17.76
N ARG A 110 5.80 10.74 -17.16
CA ARG A 110 6.17 10.88 -15.73
C ARG A 110 6.85 12.21 -15.43
N LEU A 111 7.72 12.70 -16.31
CA LEU A 111 8.32 14.05 -16.16
C LEU A 111 7.25 15.16 -16.19
N LYS A 112 6.24 15.05 -17.07
CA LYS A 112 5.11 15.99 -17.09
C LYS A 112 4.22 15.86 -15.85
N ASN A 113 3.98 14.65 -15.38
CA ASN A 113 3.27 14.36 -14.13
C ASN A 113 3.94 15.08 -12.95
N ASP A 114 5.25 14.89 -12.77
CA ASP A 114 6.03 15.53 -11.70
C ASP A 114 6.01 17.06 -11.84
N LYS A 115 6.10 17.55 -13.07
CA LYS A 115 6.03 18.98 -13.35
C LYS A 115 4.67 19.56 -12.96
N ALA A 116 3.58 18.88 -13.28
CA ALA A 116 2.23 19.32 -12.92
C ALA A 116 2.08 19.44 -11.40
N TRP A 117 2.53 18.42 -10.65
CA TRP A 117 2.51 18.44 -9.19
C TRP A 117 3.31 19.61 -8.62
N LYS A 118 4.56 19.79 -9.07
CA LYS A 118 5.44 20.86 -8.60
C LYS A 118 4.87 22.24 -8.88
N LEU A 119 4.31 22.47 -10.06
CA LEU A 119 3.69 23.75 -10.41
C LEU A 119 2.42 24.03 -9.61
N CYS A 120 1.54 23.03 -9.44
CA CYS A 120 0.36 23.20 -8.58
C CYS A 120 0.75 23.51 -7.14
N LYS A 121 1.78 22.84 -6.59
CA LYS A 121 2.27 23.10 -5.23
C LYS A 121 2.89 24.50 -5.08
N LYS A 122 3.58 24.98 -6.11
CA LYS A 122 4.33 26.25 -6.07
C LYS A 122 3.45 27.46 -6.40
N ASP A 123 2.76 27.41 -7.52
CA ASP A 123 2.09 28.56 -8.14
C ASP A 123 0.57 28.50 -7.96
N GLY A 124 0.05 27.36 -7.50
CA GLY A 124 -1.38 27.14 -7.29
C GLY A 124 -2.17 26.97 -8.58
N GLN A 125 -1.54 27.08 -9.75
CA GLN A 125 -2.12 26.89 -11.08
C GLN A 125 -1.00 26.59 -12.08
N ILE A 126 -1.37 26.15 -13.29
CA ILE A 126 -0.45 26.07 -14.42
C ILE A 126 -0.97 26.99 -15.51
N ALA A 127 -0.18 28.00 -15.86
CA ALA A 127 -0.47 28.92 -16.94
C ALA A 127 0.70 28.93 -17.93
N ASN A 128 0.42 29.31 -19.18
CA ASN A 128 1.39 29.37 -20.26
C ASN A 128 2.12 30.72 -20.29
#